data_AF-G1MW98-F1
#
_entry.id   AF-G1MW98-F1
#
_cell.length_a   1.000
_cell.length_b   1.000
_cell.length_c   1.000
_cell.angle_alpha   90.00
_cell.angle_beta   90.00
_cell.angle_gamma   90.00
#
_symmetry.space_group_name_H-M   'P 1'
#
loop_
_entity.id
_entity.type
_entity.pdbx_description
1 polymer ?
#
loop_
_entity_poly.entity_id
_entity_poly.type
_entity_poly.pdbx_seq_one_letter_code
_entity_poly.pdbx_strand_id
1 'polypeptide(L)'
;MLGRRMGTKPNRGHMGCPARAGPLSLTTVINAEERARMLGILQLSAMDSRLPNPSVLLALNLARDSSKAQQELLERIKETAVKQAKGRRVPKGASQNPVASMTWIGCPIVWGQWVWVPCYHADEQAMMALPLVCAYNRNELQDMQDLLSTTLSNVTNKFLENQDKGNGLIGNIYSTGLAMQLLLAAGKFYAPRKWDCTQPVAAITKHHLQQPMAIAQALPALMGRTYLDSASLDCSPEEPTATSLQLDPTPSQVGSNITVKYTITNNLSGQFFTYTTMVDVPDGSVLLVMLEQAEKSNKTIFGFKTESTFWGPMVVSIHGLAANETERTYWQFFSGSDALQEGGQCWGPPDQHRHTVVL
;
A
#
# COMPACT_ATOMS: atom_id res chain seq x y z
N MET A 1 -27.65 -4.20 60.20
CA MET A 1 -27.84 -3.33 59.01
C MET A 1 -26.48 -2.81 58.57
N LEU A 2 -25.87 -3.41 57.54
CA LEU A 2 -24.69 -2.90 56.85
C LEU A 2 -24.70 -3.50 55.45
N GLY A 3 -25.22 -2.73 54.50
CA GLY A 3 -25.33 -3.12 53.09
C GLY A 3 -24.00 -2.95 52.36
N ARG A 4 -23.49 -4.02 51.76
CA ARG A 4 -22.40 -3.96 50.78
C ARG A 4 -22.97 -3.58 49.42
N ARG A 5 -22.57 -2.43 48.89
CA ARG A 5 -22.74 -2.07 47.46
C ARG A 5 -21.83 -2.96 46.62
N MET A 6 -22.40 -3.79 45.75
CA MET A 6 -21.67 -4.37 44.62
C MET A 6 -21.46 -3.28 43.57
N GLY A 7 -20.20 -2.96 43.29
CA GLY A 7 -19.82 -2.13 42.15
C GLY A 7 -19.92 -2.95 40.87
N THR A 8 -20.77 -2.51 39.94
CA THR A 8 -20.83 -3.00 38.56
C THR A 8 -19.58 -2.55 37.80
N LYS A 9 -18.79 -3.52 37.31
CA LYS A 9 -17.70 -3.27 36.35
C LYS A 9 -18.30 -2.76 35.02
N PRO A 10 -17.66 -1.80 34.33
CA PRO A 10 -18.11 -1.37 33.01
C PRO A 10 -17.84 -2.47 31.99
N ASN A 11 -18.89 -2.79 31.23
CA ASN A 11 -18.91 -3.79 30.17
C ASN A 11 -17.98 -3.32 29.03
N ARG A 12 -16.84 -3.99 28.81
CA ARG A 12 -16.06 -3.83 27.57
C ARG A 12 -16.87 -4.47 26.44
N GLY A 13 -17.59 -3.64 25.68
CA GLY A 13 -18.25 -4.06 24.46
C GLY A 13 -17.25 -4.74 23.52
N HIS A 14 -17.54 -5.98 23.14
CA HIS A 14 -16.80 -6.68 22.10
C HIS A 14 -17.05 -5.97 20.76
N MET A 15 -16.08 -5.18 20.30
CA MET A 15 -16.04 -4.69 18.92
C MET A 15 -15.45 -5.80 18.04
N GLY A 16 -16.28 -6.79 17.67
CA GLY A 16 -15.90 -7.78 16.66
C GLY A 16 -16.10 -7.18 15.26
N CYS A 17 -15.11 -7.28 14.38
CA CYS A 17 -15.34 -6.96 12.98
C CYS A 17 -16.36 -7.93 12.38
N PRO A 18 -17.26 -7.41 11.54
CA PRO A 18 -18.24 -8.27 10.89
C PRO A 18 -17.56 -9.09 9.80
N ALA A 19 -17.50 -10.42 9.98
CA ALA A 19 -17.33 -11.35 8.88
C ALA A 19 -18.62 -11.33 8.06
N ARG A 20 -18.61 -10.82 6.82
CA ARG A 20 -19.85 -10.47 6.11
C ARG A 20 -20.41 -11.63 5.28
N ALA A 21 -21.70 -11.91 5.52
CA ALA A 21 -22.70 -12.21 4.49
C ALA A 21 -23.94 -11.34 4.81
N GLY A 22 -24.10 -10.19 4.15
CA GLY A 22 -25.28 -9.30 4.32
C GLY A 22 -24.98 -7.83 4.67
N PRO A 23 -25.92 -6.88 4.45
CA PRO A 23 -25.61 -5.45 4.39
C PRO A 23 -25.34 -4.82 5.77
N LEU A 24 -24.09 -4.43 6.07
CA LEU A 24 -23.68 -3.86 7.36
C LEU A 24 -23.94 -2.36 7.55
N SER A 25 -24.26 -2.03 8.81
CA SER A 25 -24.22 -0.71 9.45
C SER A 25 -22.82 -0.09 9.44
N LEU A 26 -22.75 1.20 9.11
CA LEU A 26 -21.56 2.02 8.85
C LEU A 26 -20.87 2.55 10.13
N THR A 27 -20.88 1.80 11.23
CA THR A 27 -20.10 2.17 12.43
C THR A 27 -18.66 1.73 12.19
N THR A 28 -17.91 2.66 11.59
CA THR A 28 -16.57 2.50 11.02
C THR A 28 -15.57 1.92 12.02
N VAL A 29 -14.70 1.04 11.51
CA VAL A 29 -13.61 0.42 12.30
C VAL A 29 -12.64 1.49 12.83
N ILE A 30 -12.59 2.66 12.17
CA ILE A 30 -11.87 3.86 12.60
C ILE A 30 -12.79 4.97 13.12
N ASN A 31 -12.25 5.84 13.98
CA ASN A 31 -12.95 7.02 14.49
C ASN A 31 -13.16 8.09 13.40
N ALA A 32 -14.09 9.02 13.65
CA ALA A 32 -14.49 10.04 12.67
C ALA A 32 -13.38 11.07 12.37
N GLU A 33 -12.58 11.41 13.37
CA GLU A 33 -11.49 12.39 13.25
C GLU A 33 -10.38 11.86 12.32
N GLU A 34 -9.90 10.64 12.57
CA GLU A 34 -8.88 10.00 11.75
C GLU A 34 -9.38 9.72 10.34
N ARG A 35 -10.67 9.36 10.20
CA ARG A 35 -11.32 9.24 8.88
C ARG A 35 -11.27 10.57 8.13
N ALA A 36 -11.65 11.67 8.77
CA ALA A 36 -11.65 13.00 8.15
C ALA A 36 -10.23 13.44 7.77
N ARG A 37 -9.24 13.17 8.63
CA ARG A 37 -7.82 13.46 8.36
C ARG A 37 -7.33 12.72 7.12
N MET A 38 -7.56 11.40 7.05
CA MET A 38 -7.16 10.58 5.90
C MET A 38 -7.85 11.04 4.61
N LEU A 39 -9.15 11.33 4.65
CA LEU A 39 -9.88 11.86 3.49
C LEU A 39 -9.34 13.22 3.04
N GLY A 40 -9.03 14.12 3.97
CA GLY A 40 -8.43 15.42 3.66
C GLY A 40 -7.10 15.29 2.90
N ILE A 41 -6.23 14.37 3.33
CA ILE A 41 -4.97 14.09 2.63
C ILE A 41 -5.20 13.56 1.21
N LEU A 42 -6.16 12.64 1.05
CA LEU A 42 -6.51 12.10 -0.28
C LEU A 42 -7.06 13.20 -1.20
N GLN A 43 -7.92 14.07 -0.69
CA GLN A 43 -8.51 15.18 -1.44
C GLN A 43 -7.45 16.21 -1.85
N LEU A 44 -6.54 16.59 -0.94
CA LEU A 44 -5.41 17.48 -1.27
C LEU A 44 -4.52 16.86 -2.34
N SER A 45 -4.14 15.58 -2.17
CA SER A 45 -3.32 14.86 -3.15
C SER A 45 -3.99 14.73 -4.51
N ALA A 46 -5.32 14.61 -4.57
CA ALA A 46 -6.08 14.53 -5.81
C ALA A 46 -5.99 15.82 -6.64
N MET A 47 -5.85 16.96 -5.98
CA MET A 47 -5.72 18.27 -6.62
C MET A 47 -4.26 18.58 -7.02
N ASP A 48 -3.30 18.28 -6.13
CA ASP A 48 -1.91 18.73 -6.30
C ASP A 48 -1.01 17.73 -7.05
N SER A 49 -1.41 16.46 -7.16
CA SER A 49 -0.55 15.45 -7.78
C SER A 49 -0.38 15.70 -9.27
N ARG A 50 0.88 15.72 -9.74
CA ARG A 50 1.22 15.76 -11.19
C ARG A 50 0.73 14.52 -11.93
N LEU A 51 0.63 13.38 -11.24
CA LEU A 51 0.19 12.11 -11.79
C LEU A 51 -1.19 11.74 -11.22
N PRO A 52 -2.27 11.69 -12.03
CA PRO A 52 -3.61 11.33 -11.55
C PRO A 52 -3.63 9.90 -10.97
N ASN A 53 -3.85 9.76 -9.66
CA ASN A 53 -3.73 8.49 -8.95
C ASN A 53 -5.07 7.71 -8.89
N PRO A 54 -5.20 6.58 -9.60
CA PRO A 54 -6.46 5.80 -9.63
C PRO A 54 -6.76 5.11 -8.30
N SER A 55 -5.76 4.77 -7.49
CA SER A 55 -5.98 4.19 -6.16
C SER A 55 -6.58 5.21 -5.21
N VAL A 56 -6.16 6.48 -5.28
CA VAL A 56 -6.77 7.58 -4.53
C VAL A 56 -8.23 7.75 -4.94
N LEU A 57 -8.53 7.77 -6.25
CA LEU A 57 -9.91 7.85 -6.73
C LEU A 57 -10.76 6.68 -6.24
N LEU A 58 -10.23 5.45 -6.31
CA LEU A 58 -10.94 4.27 -5.83
C LEU A 58 -11.23 4.35 -4.32
N ALA A 59 -10.25 4.80 -3.53
CA ALA A 59 -10.43 4.97 -2.09
C ALA A 59 -11.49 6.03 -1.77
N LEU A 60 -11.47 7.18 -2.46
CA LEU A 60 -12.50 8.23 -2.34
C LEU A 60 -13.89 7.70 -2.69
N ASN A 61 -14.02 6.95 -3.79
CA ASN A 61 -15.30 6.36 -4.19
C ASN A 61 -15.83 5.33 -3.18
N LEU A 62 -14.95 4.44 -2.69
CA LEU A 62 -15.31 3.47 -1.65
C LEU A 62 -15.66 4.19 -0.33
N ALA A 63 -15.05 5.34 -0.07
CA ALA A 63 -15.40 6.18 1.07
C ALA A 63 -16.70 6.99 0.88
N ARG A 64 -17.33 6.90 -0.30
CA ARG A 64 -18.48 7.70 -0.74
C ARG A 64 -18.20 9.20 -0.70
N ASP A 65 -16.99 9.59 -1.05
CA ASP A 65 -16.61 10.98 -1.17
C ASP A 65 -17.18 11.58 -2.47
N SER A 66 -17.90 12.69 -2.34
CA SER A 66 -18.50 13.45 -3.44
C SER A 66 -17.84 14.82 -3.63
N SER A 67 -16.62 14.99 -3.10
CA SER A 67 -15.92 16.28 -3.11
C SER A 67 -15.53 16.73 -4.53
N LYS A 68 -15.28 18.03 -4.69
CA LYS A 68 -14.74 18.59 -5.93
C LYS A 68 -13.40 17.94 -6.31
N ALA A 69 -12.57 17.58 -5.33
CA ALA A 69 -11.29 16.93 -5.56
C ALA A 69 -11.46 15.54 -6.20
N GLN A 70 -12.46 14.77 -5.75
CA GLN A 70 -12.81 13.48 -6.35
C GLN A 70 -13.26 13.64 -7.81
N GLN A 71 -14.12 14.63 -8.09
CA GLN A 71 -14.65 14.87 -9.44
C GLN A 71 -13.56 15.30 -10.41
N GLU A 72 -12.68 16.22 -9.98
CA GLU A 72 -11.53 16.67 -10.76
C GLU A 72 -10.57 15.52 -11.08
N LEU A 73 -10.26 14.69 -10.08
CA LEU A 73 -9.38 13.54 -10.28
C LEU A 73 -9.98 12.54 -11.26
N LEU A 74 -11.30 12.30 -11.20
CA LEU A 74 -12.00 11.45 -12.15
C LEU A 74 -11.85 11.97 -13.59
N GLU A 75 -12.05 13.26 -13.81
CA GLU A 75 -11.89 13.86 -15.15
C GLU A 75 -10.44 13.78 -15.66
N ARG A 76 -9.46 14.09 -14.81
CA ARG A 76 -8.03 13.97 -15.17
C ARG A 76 -7.63 12.55 -15.54
N ILE A 77 -8.17 11.55 -14.85
CA ILE A 77 -7.95 10.13 -15.17
C ILE A 77 -8.60 9.77 -16.52
N LYS A 78 -9.84 10.21 -16.77
CA LYS A 78 -10.51 10.01 -18.07
C LYS A 78 -9.70 10.60 -19.21
N GLU A 79 -9.22 11.83 -19.07
CA GLU A 79 -8.40 12.47 -20.11
C GLU A 79 -7.11 11.70 -20.39
N THR A 80 -6.43 11.23 -19.34
CA THR A 80 -5.20 10.46 -19.46
C THR A 80 -5.44 9.15 -20.20
N ALA A 81 -6.53 8.45 -19.89
CA ALA A 81 -6.94 7.23 -20.59
C ALA A 81 -7.21 7.48 -22.08
N VAL A 82 -7.89 8.58 -22.42
CA VAL A 82 -8.16 8.97 -23.82
C VAL A 82 -6.87 9.28 -24.58
N LYS A 83 -5.93 10.01 -23.96
CA LYS A 83 -4.62 10.33 -24.56
C LYS A 83 -3.82 9.06 -24.84
N GLN A 84 -3.76 8.14 -23.88
CA GLN A 84 -3.08 6.84 -24.06
C GLN A 84 -3.72 5.99 -25.17
N ALA A 85 -5.05 5.98 -25.27
CA ALA A 85 -5.76 5.27 -26.33
C ALA A 85 -5.46 5.86 -27.72
N LYS A 86 -5.44 7.20 -27.84
CA LYS A 86 -5.14 7.90 -29.12
C LYS A 86 -3.68 7.80 -29.56
N GLY A 87 -2.74 7.68 -28.61
CA GLY A 87 -1.32 7.46 -28.89
C GLY A 87 -1.00 6.10 -29.50
N ARG A 88 -1.90 5.11 -29.37
CA ARG A 88 -1.81 3.81 -30.02
C ARG A 88 -2.55 3.81 -31.37
N ARG A 89 -1.96 4.39 -32.42
CA ARG A 89 -2.33 3.96 -33.80
C ARG A 89 -1.71 2.59 -34.07
N VAL A 90 -2.54 1.55 -33.96
CA VAL A 90 -2.18 0.14 -34.17
C VAL A 90 -2.01 -0.13 -35.68
N PRO A 91 -0.90 -0.76 -36.15
CA PRO A 91 -0.87 -1.41 -37.45
C PRO A 91 -1.86 -2.57 -37.44
N LYS A 92 -2.74 -2.63 -38.45
CA LYS A 92 -3.75 -3.69 -38.62
C LYS A 92 -3.09 -5.07 -38.50
N GLY A 93 -3.45 -5.85 -37.48
CA GLY A 93 -3.03 -7.25 -37.35
C GLY A 93 -2.92 -7.83 -35.95
N ALA A 94 -2.95 -7.03 -34.88
CA ALA A 94 -2.86 -7.54 -33.51
C ALA A 94 -4.08 -7.14 -32.68
N SER A 95 -4.92 -8.12 -32.35
CA SER A 95 -5.94 -7.99 -31.29
C SER A 95 -5.22 -7.94 -29.94
N GLN A 96 -5.04 -6.75 -29.37
CA GLN A 96 -4.63 -6.59 -27.98
C GLN A 96 -5.47 -5.48 -27.32
N ASN A 97 -6.15 -5.87 -26.24
CA ASN A 97 -7.05 -5.05 -25.44
C ASN A 97 -6.35 -3.83 -24.80
N PRO A 98 -7.04 -2.69 -24.60
CA PRO A 98 -6.40 -1.44 -24.22
C PRO A 98 -6.57 -1.10 -22.73
N VAL A 99 -5.72 -1.63 -21.82
CA VAL A 99 -5.42 -1.02 -20.51
C VAL A 99 -4.03 -1.49 -20.04
N ALA A 100 -2.95 -0.79 -20.43
CA ALA A 100 -1.58 -1.23 -20.11
C ALA A 100 -0.90 -0.44 -18.97
N SER A 101 -1.66 0.04 -17.99
CA SER A 101 -1.12 0.36 -16.66
C SER A 101 -1.88 -0.38 -15.53
N MET A 102 -2.66 -1.39 -15.90
CA MET A 102 -3.29 -2.39 -15.01
C MET A 102 -2.72 -3.79 -15.30
N THR A 103 -1.41 -3.88 -15.60
CA THR A 103 -0.72 -5.15 -15.86
C THR A 103 -0.55 -6.05 -14.64
N TRP A 104 -1.17 -5.72 -13.50
CA TRP A 104 -1.33 -6.65 -12.37
C TRP A 104 -2.66 -7.43 -12.38
N ILE A 105 -3.60 -7.16 -13.30
CA ILE A 105 -4.90 -7.87 -13.36
C ILE A 105 -5.28 -8.22 -14.81
N GLY A 106 -4.30 -8.54 -15.64
CA GLY A 106 -4.51 -9.08 -16.99
C GLY A 106 -4.39 -10.60 -16.98
N CYS A 107 -5.50 -11.32 -16.88
CA CYS A 107 -5.54 -12.79 -16.97
C CYS A 107 -5.06 -13.24 -18.37
N PRO A 108 -3.97 -14.01 -18.44
CA PRO A 108 -4.13 -15.44 -18.69
C PRO A 108 -3.36 -16.25 -17.64
N ILE A 109 -4.10 -16.93 -16.76
CA ILE A 109 -3.56 -17.89 -15.81
C ILE A 109 -3.22 -19.17 -16.58
N VAL A 110 -1.92 -19.41 -16.80
CA VAL A 110 -1.43 -20.73 -17.19
C VAL A 110 -1.28 -21.55 -15.91
N TRP A 111 -2.15 -22.55 -15.74
CA TRP A 111 -2.19 -23.41 -14.56
C TRP A 111 -1.01 -24.39 -14.59
N GLY A 112 -0.09 -24.25 -13.64
CA GLY A 112 1.01 -25.17 -13.41
C GLY A 112 1.47 -25.08 -11.96
N GLN A 113 1.04 -26.05 -11.15
CA GLN A 113 1.57 -26.46 -9.84
C GLN A 113 2.40 -25.42 -9.05
N TRP A 114 1.71 -24.61 -8.25
CA TRP A 114 2.33 -23.68 -7.31
C TRP A 114 2.91 -24.47 -6.12
N VAL A 115 4.22 -24.72 -6.16
CA VAL A 115 4.99 -25.02 -4.94
C VAL A 115 5.10 -23.71 -4.16
N TRP A 116 4.62 -23.70 -2.93
CA TRP A 116 4.68 -22.55 -2.03
C TRP A 116 6.14 -22.22 -1.70
N VAL A 117 6.69 -21.18 -2.33
CA VAL A 117 8.02 -20.65 -2.01
C VAL A 117 7.88 -19.54 -0.94
N PRO A 118 8.79 -19.44 0.05
CA PRO A 118 8.57 -18.63 1.26
C PRO A 118 8.60 -17.10 1.12
N CYS A 119 8.89 -16.54 -0.05
CA CYS A 119 9.06 -15.08 -0.24
C CYS A 119 7.93 -14.47 -1.08
N TYR A 120 6.75 -14.26 -0.49
CA TYR A 120 5.77 -13.33 -1.07
C TYR A 120 5.36 -12.33 0.01
N HIS A 121 5.42 -11.04 -0.34
CA HIS A 121 5.06 -9.95 0.55
C HIS A 121 3.55 -9.92 0.81
N ALA A 122 3.13 -9.41 1.97
CA ALA A 122 1.73 -9.45 2.37
C ALA A 122 0.81 -8.65 1.42
N ASP A 123 1.30 -7.55 0.85
CA ASP A 123 0.60 -6.76 -0.17
C ASP A 123 0.40 -7.51 -1.48
N GLU A 124 1.44 -8.18 -2.00
CA GLU A 124 1.34 -9.03 -3.20
C GLU A 124 0.36 -10.19 -2.97
N GLN A 125 0.50 -10.90 -1.84
CA GLN A 125 -0.40 -11.99 -1.48
C GLN A 125 -1.84 -11.51 -1.36
N ALA A 126 -2.08 -10.36 -0.75
CA ALA A 126 -3.41 -9.79 -0.62
C ALA A 126 -4.01 -9.44 -1.98
N MET A 127 -3.25 -8.77 -2.85
CA MET A 127 -3.71 -8.36 -4.17
C MET A 127 -3.93 -9.53 -5.12
N MET A 128 -3.15 -10.61 -5.01
CA MET A 128 -3.37 -11.83 -5.78
C MET A 128 -4.56 -12.65 -5.25
N ALA A 129 -4.75 -12.72 -3.93
CA ALA A 129 -5.79 -13.54 -3.32
C ALA A 129 -7.19 -12.87 -3.37
N LEU A 130 -7.27 -11.55 -3.38
CA LEU A 130 -8.55 -10.85 -3.37
C LEU A 130 -9.43 -11.17 -4.60
N PRO A 131 -8.92 -11.19 -5.84
CA PRO A 131 -9.66 -11.69 -7.01
C PRO A 131 -10.05 -13.18 -6.89
N LEU A 132 -9.25 -14.01 -6.22
CA LEU A 132 -9.57 -15.43 -6.03
C LEU A 132 -10.82 -15.63 -5.16
N VAL A 133 -11.12 -14.72 -4.23
CA VAL A 133 -12.38 -14.72 -3.49
C VAL A 133 -13.57 -14.53 -4.44
N CYS A 134 -13.46 -13.61 -5.40
CA CYS A 134 -14.48 -13.40 -6.42
C CYS A 134 -14.61 -14.61 -7.34
N ALA A 135 -13.48 -15.18 -7.80
CA ALA A 135 -13.45 -16.37 -8.64
C ALA A 135 -14.11 -17.58 -7.96
N TYR A 136 -13.82 -17.80 -6.68
CA TYR A 136 -14.44 -18.87 -5.89
C TYR A 136 -15.97 -18.76 -5.87
N ASN A 137 -16.51 -17.56 -5.67
CA ASN A 137 -17.96 -17.34 -5.58
C ASN A 137 -18.70 -17.48 -6.93
N ARG A 138 -17.99 -17.47 -8.06
CA ARG A 138 -18.56 -17.56 -9.41
C ARG A 138 -18.27 -18.87 -10.12
N ASN A 139 -17.44 -19.71 -9.53
CA ASN A 139 -17.00 -20.94 -10.17
C ASN A 139 -18.01 -22.07 -9.93
N GLU A 140 -18.29 -22.87 -10.96
CA GLU A 140 -19.22 -24.01 -10.90
C GLU A 140 -18.49 -25.36 -10.85
N LEU A 141 -17.19 -25.39 -11.13
CA LEU A 141 -16.37 -26.61 -11.14
C LEU A 141 -15.83 -26.93 -9.74
N GLN A 142 -16.20 -28.08 -9.18
CA GLN A 142 -15.85 -28.47 -7.80
C GLN A 142 -14.34 -28.49 -7.54
N ASP A 143 -13.55 -29.16 -8.39
CA ASP A 143 -12.09 -29.28 -8.20
C ASP A 143 -11.42 -27.90 -8.12
N MET A 144 -11.90 -26.95 -8.93
CA MET A 144 -11.42 -25.57 -8.94
C MET A 144 -11.87 -24.81 -7.68
N GLN A 145 -13.09 -25.06 -7.17
CA GLN A 145 -13.51 -24.50 -5.90
C GLN A 145 -12.66 -25.02 -4.74
N ASP A 146 -12.33 -26.31 -4.71
CA ASP A 146 -11.52 -26.92 -3.64
C ASP A 146 -10.09 -26.38 -3.64
N LEU A 147 -9.48 -26.22 -4.82
CA LEU A 147 -8.17 -25.59 -4.99
C LEU A 147 -8.16 -24.14 -4.51
N LEU A 148 -9.18 -23.35 -4.89
CA LEU A 148 -9.33 -21.96 -4.47
C LEU A 148 -9.56 -21.86 -2.95
N SER A 149 -10.39 -22.75 -2.39
CA SER A 149 -10.66 -22.83 -0.95
C SER A 149 -9.37 -23.09 -0.16
N THR A 150 -8.59 -24.08 -0.59
CA THR A 150 -7.31 -24.44 0.02
C THR A 150 -6.33 -23.27 -0.05
N THR A 151 -6.23 -22.63 -1.22
CA THR A 151 -5.32 -21.50 -1.44
C THR A 151 -5.68 -20.31 -0.55
N LEU A 152 -6.97 -19.93 -0.50
CA LEU A 152 -7.46 -18.83 0.32
C LEU A 152 -7.32 -19.12 1.81
N SER A 153 -7.57 -20.36 2.24
CA SER A 153 -7.34 -20.80 3.62
C SER A 153 -5.87 -20.64 4.02
N ASN A 154 -4.93 -21.07 3.17
CA ASN A 154 -3.50 -20.96 3.46
C ASN A 154 -3.04 -19.49 3.58
N VAL A 155 -3.42 -18.62 2.63
CA VAL A 155 -3.03 -17.20 2.66
C VAL A 155 -3.61 -16.51 3.89
N THR A 156 -4.90 -16.70 4.15
CA THR A 156 -5.58 -16.00 5.25
C THR A 156 -5.08 -16.45 6.62
N ASN A 157 -4.85 -17.75 6.83
CA ASN A 157 -4.26 -18.23 8.08
C ASN A 157 -2.82 -17.73 8.27
N LYS A 158 -2.01 -17.69 7.21
CA LYS A 158 -0.67 -17.08 7.25
C LYS A 158 -0.72 -15.59 7.65
N PHE A 159 -1.70 -14.83 7.15
CA PHE A 159 -1.88 -13.44 7.54
C PHE A 159 -2.24 -13.28 9.02
N LEU A 160 -3.13 -14.14 9.54
CA LEU A 160 -3.51 -14.12 10.94
C LEU A 160 -2.33 -14.50 11.85
N GLU A 161 -1.50 -15.47 11.47
CA GLU A 161 -0.25 -15.78 12.18
C GLU A 161 0.75 -14.63 12.15
N ASN A 162 0.88 -13.96 11.00
CA ASN A 162 1.74 -12.78 10.87
C ASN A 162 1.23 -11.64 11.75
N GLN A 163 -0.09 -11.45 11.85
CA GLN A 163 -0.71 -10.47 12.74
C GLN A 163 -0.33 -10.73 14.21
N ASP A 164 -0.45 -11.98 14.66
CA ASP A 164 -0.14 -12.37 16.04
C ASP A 164 1.33 -12.07 16.39
N LYS A 165 2.25 -12.34 15.45
CA LYS A 165 3.68 -12.07 15.61
C LYS A 165 4.03 -10.59 15.46
N GLY A 166 3.29 -9.88 14.63
CA GLY A 166 3.53 -8.49 14.25
C GLY A 166 2.84 -7.45 15.14
N ASN A 167 2.32 -7.85 16.30
CA ASN A 167 1.58 -6.96 17.21
C ASN A 167 0.45 -6.19 16.50
N GLY A 168 -0.30 -6.90 15.65
CA GLY A 168 -1.37 -6.32 14.83
C GLY A 168 -0.96 -5.99 13.39
N LEU A 169 0.32 -5.85 13.07
CA LEU A 169 0.77 -5.64 11.69
C LEU A 169 0.80 -6.94 10.88
N ILE A 170 0.39 -6.89 9.62
CA ILE A 170 0.47 -8.01 8.67
C ILE A 170 1.46 -7.64 7.58
N GLY A 171 2.69 -8.14 7.70
CA GLY A 171 3.83 -7.67 6.92
C GLY A 171 4.42 -6.42 7.58
N ASN A 172 4.18 -5.25 6.99
CA ASN A 172 4.52 -3.94 7.55
C ASN A 172 3.29 -3.02 7.57
N ILE A 173 3.48 -1.77 7.99
CA ILE A 173 2.39 -0.79 8.05
C ILE A 173 1.74 -0.52 6.69
N TYR A 174 2.52 -0.54 5.60
CA TYR A 174 2.05 -0.24 4.25
C TYR A 174 1.28 -1.41 3.61
N SER A 175 1.59 -2.65 3.99
CA SER A 175 0.87 -3.85 3.51
C SER A 175 -0.36 -4.22 4.34
N THR A 176 -0.42 -3.78 5.60
CA THR A 176 -1.49 -4.20 6.53
C THR A 176 -2.88 -3.81 6.01
N GLY A 177 -3.03 -2.64 5.39
CA GLY A 177 -4.30 -2.20 4.81
C GLY A 177 -4.86 -3.16 3.75
N LEU A 178 -4.01 -3.62 2.82
CA LEU A 178 -4.40 -4.58 1.79
C LEU A 178 -4.69 -5.97 2.37
N ALA A 179 -3.89 -6.41 3.34
CA ALA A 179 -4.11 -7.68 4.03
C ALA A 179 -5.47 -7.69 4.78
N MET A 180 -5.83 -6.57 5.41
CA MET A 180 -7.16 -6.42 6.03
C MET A 180 -8.28 -6.53 5.01
N GLN A 181 -8.13 -5.97 3.81
CA GLN A 181 -9.15 -6.11 2.75
C GLN A 181 -9.37 -7.59 2.39
N LEU A 182 -8.30 -8.39 2.28
CA LEU A 182 -8.43 -9.82 2.05
C LEU A 182 -9.16 -10.50 3.22
N LEU A 183 -8.77 -10.25 4.46
CA LEU A 183 -9.38 -10.89 5.63
C LEU A 183 -10.86 -10.51 5.82
N LEU A 184 -11.26 -9.30 5.43
CA LEU A 184 -12.65 -8.87 5.38
C LEU A 184 -13.44 -9.67 4.33
N ALA A 185 -12.88 -9.86 3.14
CA ALA A 185 -13.54 -10.58 2.04
C ALA A 185 -13.55 -12.11 2.22
N ALA A 186 -12.55 -12.65 2.92
CA ALA A 186 -12.23 -14.07 2.97
C ALA A 186 -12.66 -14.77 4.28
N GLY A 187 -13.61 -14.17 5.02
CA GLY A 187 -14.09 -14.64 6.34
C GLY A 187 -14.30 -16.14 6.49
N LYS A 188 -14.88 -16.78 5.47
CA LYS A 188 -15.20 -18.21 5.48
C LYS A 188 -13.98 -19.13 5.42
N PHE A 189 -12.85 -18.66 4.90
CA PHE A 189 -11.68 -19.50 4.62
C PHE A 189 -10.77 -19.68 5.84
N TYR A 190 -10.92 -18.85 6.87
CA TYR A 190 -10.23 -19.01 8.15
C TYR A 190 -11.16 -19.43 9.29
N ALA A 191 -12.45 -19.67 9.03
CA ALA A 191 -13.35 -20.23 10.03
C ALA A 191 -12.86 -21.64 10.47
N PRO A 192 -12.98 -22.00 11.76
CA PRO A 192 -13.70 -21.32 12.84
C PRO A 192 -12.88 -20.26 13.59
N ARG A 193 -11.64 -19.95 13.16
CA ARG A 193 -10.80 -18.93 13.79
C ARG A 193 -11.51 -17.57 13.72
N LYS A 194 -11.55 -16.85 14.83
CA LYS A 194 -12.06 -15.48 14.86
C LYS A 194 -10.90 -14.52 14.61
N TRP A 195 -11.14 -13.52 13.75
CA TRP A 195 -10.18 -12.47 13.49
C TRP A 195 -10.45 -11.25 14.39
N ASP A 196 -9.46 -10.87 15.18
CA ASP A 196 -9.46 -9.60 15.91
C ASP A 196 -8.90 -8.49 15.02
N CYS A 197 -9.81 -7.80 14.34
CA CYS A 197 -9.45 -6.69 13.46
C CYS A 197 -9.06 -5.41 14.21
N THR A 198 -9.29 -5.33 15.53
CA THR A 198 -8.99 -4.10 16.29
C THR A 198 -7.48 -3.87 16.37
N GLN A 199 -6.69 -4.95 16.32
CA GLN A 199 -5.22 -4.89 16.34
C GLN A 199 -4.62 -4.19 15.10
N PRO A 200 -4.89 -4.63 13.85
CA PRO A 200 -4.34 -3.95 12.68
C PRO A 200 -4.85 -2.52 12.54
N VAL A 201 -6.07 -2.22 12.99
CA VAL A 201 -6.61 -0.86 13.01
C VAL A 201 -5.84 0.02 13.98
N ALA A 202 -5.63 -0.45 15.22
CA ALA A 202 -4.84 0.27 16.21
C ALA A 202 -3.39 0.45 15.73
N ALA A 203 -2.82 -0.56 15.08
CA ALA A 203 -1.48 -0.48 14.52
C ALA A 203 -1.41 0.61 13.44
N ILE A 204 -2.28 0.60 12.43
CA ILE A 204 -2.27 1.62 11.35
C ILE A 204 -2.51 3.03 11.91
N THR A 205 -3.51 3.20 12.78
CA THR A 205 -3.90 4.52 13.30
C THR A 205 -2.86 5.13 14.22
N LYS A 206 -2.13 4.31 15.00
CA LYS A 206 -1.02 4.77 15.86
C LYS A 206 0.10 5.46 15.07
N HIS A 207 0.30 5.10 13.82
CA HIS A 207 1.40 5.59 12.99
C HIS A 207 1.03 6.78 12.10
N HIS A 208 -0.23 7.26 12.15
CA HIS A 208 -0.70 8.45 11.45
C HIS A 208 -0.22 8.55 9.99
N LEU A 209 -0.60 7.59 9.16
CA LEU A 209 -0.22 7.56 7.74
C LEU A 209 -0.41 8.95 7.08
N GLN A 210 0.65 9.44 6.44
CA GLN A 210 0.67 10.73 5.72
C GLN A 210 0.76 10.55 4.21
N GLN A 211 1.35 9.43 3.75
CA GLN A 211 1.52 9.16 2.33
C GLN A 211 0.16 8.87 1.66
N PRO A 212 -0.29 9.67 0.66
CA PRO A 212 -1.61 9.51 0.05
C PRO A 212 -1.85 8.10 -0.53
N MET A 213 -0.83 7.49 -1.11
CA MET A 213 -0.94 6.13 -1.64
C MET A 213 -1.12 5.06 -0.55
N ALA A 214 -0.39 5.20 0.56
CA ALA A 214 -0.55 4.31 1.72
C ALA A 214 -1.97 4.44 2.31
N ILE A 215 -2.46 5.67 2.44
CA ILE A 215 -3.84 5.94 2.89
C ILE A 215 -4.84 5.32 1.92
N ALA A 216 -4.65 5.49 0.60
CA ALA A 216 -5.55 4.95 -0.41
C ALA A 216 -5.66 3.42 -0.35
N GLN A 217 -4.59 2.71 0.03
CA GLN A 217 -4.60 1.25 0.19
C GLN A 217 -5.20 0.78 1.51
N ALA A 218 -5.10 1.57 2.59
CA ALA A 218 -5.59 1.22 3.91
C ALA A 218 -7.04 1.67 4.19
N LEU A 219 -7.41 2.87 3.76
CA LEU A 219 -8.69 3.50 4.07
C LEU A 219 -9.92 2.64 3.72
N PRO A 220 -9.98 1.91 2.59
CA PRO A 220 -11.10 1.01 2.31
C PRO A 220 -11.33 0.00 3.44
N ALA A 221 -10.28 -0.69 3.90
CA ALA A 221 -10.39 -1.69 4.96
C ALA A 221 -10.79 -1.08 6.30
N LEU A 222 -10.24 0.10 6.62
CA LEU A 222 -10.57 0.86 7.82
C LEU A 222 -12.05 1.30 7.84
N MET A 223 -12.68 1.41 6.67
CA MET A 223 -14.10 1.67 6.50
C MET A 223 -14.93 0.39 6.33
N GLY A 224 -14.34 -0.78 6.52
CA GLY A 224 -15.02 -2.07 6.37
C GLY A 224 -15.36 -2.43 4.92
N ARG A 225 -14.59 -1.90 3.95
CA ARG A 225 -14.74 -2.14 2.52
C ARG A 225 -13.48 -2.75 1.92
N THR A 226 -13.64 -3.28 0.73
CA THR A 226 -12.60 -3.94 -0.05
C THR A 226 -12.69 -3.49 -1.50
N TYR A 227 -11.65 -3.74 -2.30
CA TYR A 227 -11.73 -3.50 -3.74
C TYR A 227 -12.81 -4.32 -4.45
N LEU A 228 -13.30 -5.42 -3.86
CA LEU A 228 -14.42 -6.19 -4.42
C LEU A 228 -15.76 -5.42 -4.36
N ASP A 229 -15.88 -4.44 -3.46
CA ASP A 229 -17.09 -3.62 -3.34
C ASP A 229 -17.21 -2.57 -4.46
N SER A 230 -16.14 -2.36 -5.25
CA SER A 230 -16.10 -1.37 -6.34
C SER A 230 -17.17 -1.61 -7.41
N ALA A 231 -17.56 -2.87 -7.64
CA ALA A 231 -18.60 -3.23 -8.60
C ALA A 231 -20.02 -2.86 -8.13
N SER A 232 -20.19 -2.56 -6.84
CA SER A 232 -21.48 -2.29 -6.19
C SER A 232 -21.62 -0.84 -5.71
N LEU A 233 -20.78 0.05 -6.20
CA LEU A 233 -20.84 1.47 -5.86
C LEU A 233 -22.13 2.07 -6.41
N ASP A 234 -23.00 2.51 -5.49
CA ASP A 234 -24.11 3.39 -5.82
C ASP A 234 -23.55 4.81 -5.96
N CYS A 235 -23.54 5.33 -7.19
CA CYS A 235 -23.02 6.64 -7.54
C CYS A 235 -24.01 7.78 -7.26
N SER A 236 -25.08 7.52 -6.49
CA SER A 236 -26.04 8.53 -6.09
C SER A 236 -25.37 9.54 -5.13
N PRO A 237 -25.41 10.85 -5.42
CA PRO A 237 -24.81 11.85 -4.55
C PRO A 237 -25.61 11.97 -3.25
N GLU A 238 -25.01 11.62 -2.11
CA GLU A 238 -25.47 12.08 -0.80
C GLU A 238 -24.87 13.46 -0.50
N GLU A 239 -25.63 14.28 0.25
CA GLU A 239 -25.28 15.66 0.54
C GLU A 239 -23.90 15.82 1.20
N PRO A 240 -23.13 16.86 0.82
CA PRO A 240 -21.76 17.05 1.27
C PRO A 240 -21.69 17.38 2.76
N THR A 241 -21.18 16.47 3.59
CA THR A 241 -20.61 16.83 4.90
C THR A 241 -19.16 17.25 4.71
N ALA A 242 -18.96 18.49 4.23
CA ALA A 242 -17.65 19.12 4.21
C ALA A 242 -17.44 19.89 5.52
N THR A 243 -16.69 19.31 6.45
CA THR A 243 -15.97 20.14 7.44
C THR A 243 -14.54 20.23 6.95
N SER A 244 -14.21 21.37 6.33
CA SER A 244 -12.83 21.70 5.95
C SER A 244 -12.05 21.88 7.25
N LEU A 245 -11.15 20.94 7.54
CA LEU A 245 -10.11 21.16 8.55
C LEU A 245 -8.91 21.78 7.83
N GLN A 246 -8.61 23.03 8.18
CA GLN A 246 -7.31 23.62 7.90
C GLN A 246 -6.25 22.80 8.66
N LEU A 247 -5.36 22.15 7.92
CA LEU A 247 -4.08 21.74 8.49
C LEU A 247 -3.25 23.02 8.66
N ASP A 248 -3.08 23.45 9.91
CA ASP A 248 -2.11 24.48 10.25
C ASP A 248 -0.71 24.01 9.85
N PRO A 249 0.08 24.85 9.14
CA PRO A 249 1.48 24.55 8.91
C PRO A 249 2.22 24.65 10.24
N THR A 250 2.66 23.51 10.77
CA THR A 250 3.59 23.48 11.89
C THR A 250 4.85 24.26 11.51
N PRO A 251 5.32 25.22 12.32
CA PRO A 251 6.58 25.89 12.04
C PRO A 251 7.69 24.85 12.07
N SER A 252 8.38 24.65 10.95
CA SER A 252 9.63 23.91 10.91
C SER A 252 10.63 24.66 11.79
N GLN A 253 10.82 24.17 13.01
CA GLN A 253 11.90 24.62 13.85
C GLN A 253 13.21 24.36 13.10
N VAL A 254 14.12 25.33 13.11
CA VAL A 254 15.48 25.16 12.60
C VAL A 254 16.18 24.20 13.56
N GLY A 255 16.05 22.91 13.27
CA GLY A 255 16.82 21.87 13.93
C GLY A 255 18.31 22.04 13.62
N SER A 256 19.16 21.60 14.54
CA SER A 256 20.59 21.48 14.26
C SER A 256 20.81 20.57 13.05
N ASN A 257 21.88 20.80 12.29
CA ASN A 257 22.28 19.84 11.27
C ASN A 257 22.74 18.53 11.92
N ILE A 258 22.38 17.42 11.29
CA ILE A 258 22.90 16.08 11.59
C ILE A 258 23.84 15.65 10.47
N THR A 259 24.87 14.89 10.83
CA THR A 259 25.80 14.31 9.86
C THR A 259 25.49 12.82 9.70
N VAL A 260 25.18 12.39 8.48
CA VAL A 260 24.86 11.01 8.16
C VAL A 260 25.97 10.42 7.28
N LYS A 261 26.42 9.20 7.61
CA LYS A 261 27.32 8.45 6.75
C LYS A 261 26.50 7.81 5.63
N TYR A 262 26.78 8.19 4.38
CA TYR A 262 26.11 7.68 3.20
C TYR A 262 27.09 6.91 2.33
N THR A 263 26.80 5.65 2.02
CA THR A 263 27.59 4.80 1.14
C THR A 263 26.69 4.22 0.03
N ILE A 264 27.30 4.04 -1.14
CA ILE A 264 26.67 3.40 -2.30
C ILE A 264 27.51 2.19 -2.68
N THR A 265 26.88 1.03 -2.86
CA THR A 265 27.58 -0.21 -3.18
C THR A 265 26.93 -0.91 -4.36
N ASN A 266 27.76 -1.26 -5.34
CA ASN A 266 27.43 -2.20 -6.39
C ASN A 266 28.41 -3.36 -6.37
N ASN A 267 27.92 -4.52 -5.99
CA ASN A 267 28.62 -5.80 -5.98
C ASN A 267 27.94 -6.83 -6.91
N LEU A 268 27.03 -6.37 -7.77
CA LEU A 268 26.14 -7.24 -8.54
C LEU A 268 26.44 -7.23 -10.04
N SER A 269 26.44 -6.06 -10.68
CA SER A 269 26.45 -5.97 -12.14
C SER A 269 27.48 -4.97 -12.66
N GLY A 270 28.10 -5.25 -13.80
CA GLY A 270 29.08 -4.36 -14.42
C GLY A 270 30.34 -4.18 -13.54
N GLN A 271 30.81 -2.94 -13.42
CA GLN A 271 31.97 -2.62 -12.59
C GLN A 271 31.55 -2.47 -11.13
N PHE A 272 32.20 -3.23 -10.24
CA PHE A 272 31.95 -3.12 -8.81
C PHE A 272 32.51 -1.82 -8.24
N PHE A 273 31.75 -1.22 -7.34
CA PHE A 273 32.15 0.00 -6.67
C PHE A 273 31.56 0.11 -5.27
N THR A 274 32.28 0.82 -4.41
CA THR A 274 31.82 1.24 -3.09
C THR A 274 32.35 2.64 -2.84
N TYR A 275 31.46 3.59 -2.60
CA TYR A 275 31.83 4.98 -2.33
C TYR A 275 31.09 5.50 -1.11
N THR A 276 31.80 6.20 -0.23
CA THR A 276 31.28 6.73 1.02
C THR A 276 31.51 8.24 1.09
N THR A 277 30.53 8.95 1.67
CA THR A 277 30.67 10.36 2.05
C THR A 277 29.93 10.65 3.36
N MET A 278 30.25 11.77 3.97
CA MET A 278 29.51 12.32 5.11
C MET A 278 28.61 13.43 4.59
N VAL A 279 27.32 13.36 4.90
CA VAL A 279 26.31 14.29 4.41
C VAL A 279 25.70 15.04 5.58
N ASP A 280 25.83 16.37 5.56
CA ASP A 280 25.19 17.24 6.55
C ASP A 280 23.80 17.67 6.04
N VAL A 281 22.77 17.36 6.81
CA VAL A 281 21.38 17.75 6.52
C VAL A 281 20.70 18.30 7.76
N PRO A 282 19.72 19.22 7.63
CA PRO A 282 18.89 19.63 8.76
C PRO A 282 18.22 18.42 9.42
N ASP A 283 18.11 18.42 10.74
CA ASP A 283 17.34 17.39 11.44
C ASP A 283 15.89 17.35 10.94
N GLY A 284 15.33 16.14 10.80
CA GLY A 284 14.02 15.90 10.19
C GLY A 284 14.00 15.90 8.66
N SER A 285 15.15 16.00 7.98
CA SER A 285 15.23 15.86 6.52
C SER A 285 14.87 14.45 6.04
N VAL A 286 14.31 14.37 4.83
CA VAL A 286 13.98 13.09 4.18
C VAL A 286 15.15 12.58 3.33
N LEU A 287 15.14 11.27 3.04
CA LEU A 287 16.20 10.59 2.26
C LEU A 287 16.54 11.32 0.95
N LEU A 288 15.54 11.84 0.22
CA LEU A 288 15.78 12.56 -1.02
C LEU A 288 16.69 13.79 -0.84
N VAL A 289 16.51 14.56 0.23
CA VAL A 289 17.36 15.72 0.55
C VAL A 289 18.81 15.28 0.82
N MET A 290 18.99 14.14 1.47
CA MET A 290 20.31 13.55 1.68
C MET A 290 20.97 13.15 0.35
N LEU A 291 20.23 12.53 -0.57
CA LEU A 291 20.74 12.18 -1.90
C LEU A 291 21.13 13.42 -2.72
N GLU A 292 20.31 14.46 -2.69
CA GLU A 292 20.60 15.74 -3.35
C GLU A 292 21.86 16.41 -2.77
N GLN A 293 22.04 16.33 -1.45
CA GLN A 293 23.22 16.90 -0.80
C GLN A 293 24.49 16.09 -1.11
N ALA A 294 24.38 14.76 -1.18
CA ALA A 294 25.47 13.90 -1.63
C ALA A 294 25.86 14.19 -3.10
N GLU A 295 24.88 14.35 -3.99
CA GLU A 295 25.12 14.70 -5.40
C GLU A 295 25.86 16.03 -5.54
N LYS A 296 25.50 17.06 -4.75
CA LYS A 296 26.21 18.35 -4.75
C LYS A 296 27.68 18.20 -4.38
N SER A 297 28.02 17.28 -3.47
CA SER A 297 29.40 17.04 -3.05
C SER A 297 30.24 16.42 -4.17
N ASN A 298 29.69 15.45 -4.89
CA ASN A 298 30.35 14.81 -6.02
C ASN A 298 29.31 14.21 -6.97
N LYS A 299 28.99 14.97 -8.01
CA LYS A 299 27.97 14.58 -9.00
C LYS A 299 28.34 13.33 -9.80
N THR A 300 29.63 13.10 -10.03
CA THR A 300 30.09 11.94 -10.79
C THR A 300 29.85 10.65 -10.00
N ILE A 301 30.09 10.68 -8.69
CA ILE A 301 29.97 9.50 -7.82
C ILE A 301 28.53 9.33 -7.32
N PHE A 302 27.94 10.38 -6.75
CA PHE A 302 26.64 10.31 -6.07
C PHE A 302 25.48 10.84 -6.91
N GLY A 303 25.71 11.12 -8.20
CA GLY A 303 24.65 11.50 -9.12
C GLY A 303 23.59 10.41 -9.23
N PHE A 304 22.32 10.79 -9.15
CA PHE A 304 21.19 9.87 -9.18
C PHE A 304 20.08 10.38 -10.10
N LYS A 305 19.16 9.49 -10.45
CA LYS A 305 17.95 9.82 -11.21
C LYS A 305 16.73 9.25 -10.51
N THR A 306 15.64 9.98 -10.62
CA THR A 306 14.35 9.56 -10.07
C THR A 306 13.27 9.53 -11.13
N GLU A 307 12.30 8.63 -10.96
CA GLU A 307 11.04 8.65 -11.69
C GLU A 307 9.88 8.92 -10.74
N SER A 308 8.87 9.64 -11.24
CA SER A 308 7.67 9.93 -10.46
C SER A 308 6.74 8.72 -10.46
N THR A 309 6.39 8.23 -9.27
CA THR A 309 5.42 7.15 -9.08
C THR A 309 4.24 7.63 -8.23
N PHE A 310 3.21 6.80 -8.08
CA PHE A 310 2.12 7.07 -7.15
C PHE A 310 2.54 7.09 -5.68
N TRP A 311 3.69 6.48 -5.35
CA TRP A 311 4.30 6.50 -4.02
C TRP A 311 5.30 7.66 -3.83
N GLY A 312 5.49 8.49 -4.86
CA GLY A 312 6.49 9.56 -4.86
C GLY A 312 7.71 9.23 -5.73
N PRO A 313 8.82 9.96 -5.56
CA PRO A 313 10.02 9.79 -6.36
C PRO A 313 10.70 8.46 -6.04
N MET A 314 10.82 7.60 -7.05
CA MET A 314 11.58 6.35 -6.97
C MET A 314 12.96 6.56 -7.56
N VAL A 315 14.02 6.18 -6.83
CA VAL A 315 15.38 6.23 -7.36
C VAL A 315 15.58 5.10 -8.34
N VAL A 316 15.83 5.43 -9.61
CA VAL A 316 15.98 4.48 -10.70
C VAL A 316 17.43 4.30 -11.13
N SER A 317 18.32 5.22 -10.74
CA SER A 317 19.75 5.14 -11.06
C SER A 317 20.60 5.87 -10.03
N ILE A 318 21.77 5.32 -9.72
CA ILE A 318 22.83 5.94 -8.92
C ILE A 318 24.16 5.66 -9.62
N HIS A 319 25.06 6.65 -9.65
CA HIS A 319 26.38 6.53 -10.31
C HIS A 319 26.29 6.08 -11.78
N GLY A 320 25.24 6.52 -12.48
CA GLY A 320 24.98 6.14 -13.89
C GLY A 320 24.54 4.69 -14.10
N LEU A 321 24.47 3.86 -13.06
CA LEU A 321 23.93 2.50 -13.12
C LEU A 321 22.42 2.54 -12.86
N ALA A 322 21.63 2.09 -13.83
CA ALA A 322 20.18 2.08 -13.75
C ALA A 322 19.65 0.72 -13.29
N ALA A 323 18.53 0.74 -12.57
CA ALA A 323 17.71 -0.43 -12.30
C ALA A 323 17.18 -1.02 -13.62
N ASN A 324 16.94 -2.34 -13.65
CA ASN A 324 16.49 -3.05 -14.84
C ASN A 324 15.42 -4.08 -14.48
N GLU A 325 14.21 -3.89 -15.03
CA GLU A 325 13.07 -4.77 -14.77
C GLU A 325 13.27 -6.19 -15.30
N THR A 326 13.85 -6.34 -16.50
CA THR A 326 14.12 -7.65 -17.12
C THR A 326 15.12 -8.45 -16.31
N GLU A 327 16.14 -7.76 -15.78
CA GLU A 327 17.17 -8.37 -14.94
C GLU A 327 16.76 -8.45 -13.46
N ARG A 328 15.60 -7.88 -13.11
CA ARG A 328 15.05 -7.79 -11.74
C ARG A 328 16.03 -7.13 -10.76
N THR A 329 16.72 -6.08 -11.21
CA THR A 329 17.67 -5.31 -10.42
C THR A 329 17.08 -3.95 -10.03
N TYR A 330 17.31 -3.53 -8.79
CA TYR A 330 16.81 -2.26 -8.25
C TYR A 330 17.75 -1.71 -7.19
N TRP A 331 17.56 -0.43 -6.82
CA TRP A 331 18.27 0.21 -5.73
C TRP A 331 17.53 0.02 -4.41
N GLN A 332 18.20 -0.60 -3.44
CA GLN A 332 17.62 -0.88 -2.12
C GLN A 332 18.30 -0.04 -1.04
N PHE A 333 17.51 0.67 -0.24
CA PHE A 333 17.99 1.56 0.82
C PHE A 333 17.93 0.91 2.20
N PHE A 334 18.95 1.20 3.01
CA PHE A 334 19.10 0.67 4.35
C PHE A 334 19.46 1.78 5.34
N SER A 335 19.10 1.58 6.60
CA SER A 335 19.61 2.31 7.76
C SER A 335 20.29 1.30 8.69
N GLY A 336 21.61 1.34 8.76
CA GLY A 336 22.35 0.18 9.27
C GLY A 336 22.03 -1.08 8.44
N SER A 337 21.88 -2.23 9.09
CA SER A 337 21.51 -3.48 8.43
C SER A 337 20.05 -3.56 7.98
N ASP A 338 19.22 -2.57 8.34
CA ASP A 338 17.77 -2.67 8.23
C ASP A 338 17.30 -1.96 6.97
N ALA A 339 16.59 -2.70 6.10
CA ALA A 339 16.00 -2.11 4.89
C ALA A 339 14.96 -1.04 5.28
N LEU A 340 14.91 0.07 4.55
CA LEU A 340 13.95 1.15 4.83
C LEU A 340 12.54 0.78 4.36
N GLN A 341 11.53 0.88 5.23
CA GLN A 341 10.14 0.56 4.87
C GLN A 341 9.50 1.57 3.90
N GLU A 342 10.09 2.76 3.80
CA GLU A 342 9.71 3.82 2.88
C GLU A 342 10.76 3.93 1.77
N GLY A 343 10.35 3.94 0.51
CA GLY A 343 11.28 4.13 -0.63
C GLY A 343 12.03 2.88 -1.11
N GLY A 344 11.72 1.68 -0.59
CA GLY A 344 12.04 0.39 -1.24
C GLY A 344 12.35 -0.74 -0.25
N GLN A 345 11.70 -1.91 -0.38
CA GLN A 345 12.06 -3.12 0.39
C GLN A 345 11.89 -4.45 -0.34
N CYS A 346 12.87 -5.34 -0.14
CA CYS A 346 12.69 -6.77 0.19
C CYS A 346 13.70 -7.19 1.29
N TRP A 347 13.29 -7.97 2.28
CA TRP A 347 14.20 -8.74 3.15
C TRP A 347 13.82 -10.22 3.06
N GLY A 348 14.80 -11.10 2.83
CA GLY A 348 14.67 -12.55 2.73
C GLY A 348 15.98 -13.22 3.18
N PRO A 349 15.99 -14.54 3.44
CA PRO A 349 17.15 -15.22 4.02
C PRO A 349 18.41 -15.10 3.15
N PRO A 350 19.62 -15.22 3.73
CA PRO A 350 20.90 -14.82 3.12
C PRO A 350 21.25 -15.48 1.79
N ASP A 351 20.56 -16.54 1.39
CA ASP A 351 20.93 -17.37 0.27
C ASP A 351 19.83 -17.38 -0.79
N GLN A 352 19.97 -16.48 -1.79
CA GLN A 352 19.55 -16.61 -3.19
C GLN A 352 18.94 -15.36 -3.85
N HIS A 353 18.94 -14.19 -3.22
CA HIS A 353 18.54 -12.95 -3.91
C HIS A 353 19.75 -12.02 -4.04
N ARG A 354 20.02 -11.63 -5.28
CA ARG A 354 21.20 -10.86 -5.67
C ARG A 354 20.96 -9.40 -5.31
N HIS A 355 21.57 -8.94 -4.22
CA HIS A 355 21.41 -7.60 -3.67
C HIS A 355 22.38 -6.61 -4.31
N THR A 356 21.90 -5.38 -4.58
CA THR A 356 22.74 -4.18 -4.72
C THR A 356 22.45 -3.32 -3.49
N VAL A 357 23.47 -3.04 -2.67
CA VAL A 357 23.32 -2.48 -1.32
C VAL A 357 23.45 -0.95 -1.34
N VAL A 358 22.50 -0.23 -0.76
CA VAL A 358 22.70 1.15 -0.29
C VAL A 358 22.67 1.17 1.23
N LEU A 359 23.83 0.90 1.80
CA LEU A 359 24.34 1.61 2.97
C LEU A 359 25.58 2.35 2.56
#